data_AF-A0A970XVV3-F1
#
_entry.id   AF-A0A970XVV3-F1
#
_cell.length_a   1.000
_cell.length_b   1.000
_cell.length_c   1.000
_cell.angle_alpha   90.00
_cell.angle_beta   90.00
_cell.angle_gamma   90.00
#
_symmetry.space_group_name_H-M   'P 1'
#
loop_
_entity.id
_entity.type
_entity.pdbx_description
1 polymer ?
#
loop_
_entity_poly.entity_id
_entity_poly.type
_entity_poly.pdbx_seq_one_letter_code
_entity_poly.pdbx_strand_id
1 'polypeptide(L)'
;MNNVSVLYQLQEIEVEIDSLRKMLSTCVKKLGENEELNAARSELASVHNKLNELKKKQQEIDWAIDDIQAKIKKANDDLYSGRIKNPKELTNMQQEVKTLESQRKQQEDESLGVMTQIETVEAEESKQTISLKSLESEWRKEHAALIEEA
;
A
#
# COMPACT_ATOMS: atom_id res chain seq x y z
N MET A 1 -61.93 -10.58 -37.35
CA MET A 1 -60.89 -9.58 -37.70
C MET A 1 -60.22 -8.93 -36.47
N ASN A 2 -60.55 -9.29 -35.22
CA ASN A 2 -59.93 -8.67 -34.03
C ASN A 2 -58.59 -9.30 -33.58
N ASN A 3 -58.27 -10.53 -33.98
CA ASN A 3 -57.07 -11.21 -33.49
C ASN A 3 -55.76 -10.60 -34.00
N VAL A 4 -55.74 -10.07 -35.23
CA VAL A 4 -54.52 -9.46 -35.81
C VAL A 4 -54.20 -8.13 -35.13
N SER A 5 -55.21 -7.33 -34.78
CA SER A 5 -55.02 -6.08 -34.03
C SER A 5 -54.51 -6.33 -32.61
N VAL A 6 -55.03 -7.37 -31.95
CA VAL A 6 -54.60 -7.75 -30.59
C VAL A 6 -53.18 -8.32 -30.60
N LEU A 7 -52.83 -9.13 -31.61
CA LEU A 7 -51.46 -9.64 -31.81
C LEU A 7 -50.46 -8.51 -32.08
N TYR A 8 -50.83 -7.52 -32.87
CA TYR A 8 -49.98 -6.37 -33.17
C TYR A 8 -49.74 -5.50 -31.92
N GLN A 9 -50.77 -5.25 -31.13
CA GLN A 9 -50.64 -4.53 -29.86
C GLN A 9 -49.79 -5.29 -28.84
N LEU A 10 -49.92 -6.63 -28.79
CA LEU A 10 -49.06 -7.46 -27.95
C LEU A 10 -47.59 -7.36 -28.38
N GLN A 11 -47.34 -7.39 -29.70
CA GLN A 11 -45.99 -7.24 -30.25
C GLN A 11 -45.36 -5.88 -29.95
N GLU A 12 -46.13 -4.79 -30.02
CA GLU A 12 -45.65 -3.45 -29.63
C GLU A 12 -45.25 -3.40 -28.15
N ILE A 13 -46.07 -3.97 -27.27
CA ILE A 13 -45.78 -4.07 -25.83
C ILE A 13 -44.54 -4.92 -25.58
N GLU A 14 -44.35 -6.04 -26.29
CA GLU A 14 -43.17 -6.89 -26.16
C GLU A 14 -41.87 -6.15 -26.56
N VAL A 15 -41.91 -5.36 -27.64
CA VAL A 15 -40.77 -4.53 -28.07
C VAL A 15 -40.45 -3.47 -27.02
N GLU A 16 -41.46 -2.84 -26.42
CA GLU A 16 -41.30 -1.84 -25.38
C GLU A 16 -40.68 -2.44 -24.11
N ILE A 17 -41.17 -3.60 -23.67
CA ILE A 17 -40.62 -4.36 -22.53
C ILE A 17 -39.15 -4.73 -22.77
N ASP A 18 -38.79 -5.18 -23.96
CA ASP A 18 -37.40 -5.53 -24.29
C ASP A 18 -36.48 -4.31 -24.31
N SER A 19 -36.98 -3.15 -24.74
CA SER A 19 -36.22 -1.90 -24.69
C SER A 19 -35.97 -1.46 -23.24
N LEU A 20 -37.00 -1.50 -22.39
CA LEU A 20 -36.91 -1.18 -20.97
C LEU A 20 -35.99 -2.14 -20.21
N ARG A 21 -36.02 -3.44 -20.53
CA ARG A 21 -35.09 -4.43 -19.95
C ARG A 21 -33.64 -4.16 -20.33
N LYS A 22 -33.36 -3.76 -21.58
CA LYS A 22 -32.01 -3.36 -22.02
C LYS A 22 -31.54 -2.09 -21.32
N MET A 23 -32.43 -1.10 -21.17
CA MET A 23 -32.15 0.13 -20.44
C MET A 23 -31.88 -0.16 -18.95
N LEU A 24 -32.73 -0.97 -18.31
CA LEU A 24 -32.55 -1.39 -16.92
C LEU A 24 -31.24 -2.16 -16.73
N SER A 25 -30.92 -3.12 -17.61
CA SER A 25 -29.66 -3.86 -17.52
C SER A 25 -28.44 -2.96 -17.70
N THR A 26 -28.53 -1.95 -18.57
CA THR A 26 -27.46 -0.96 -18.77
C THR A 26 -27.31 -0.07 -17.55
N CYS A 27 -28.43 0.38 -16.96
CA CYS A 27 -28.46 1.19 -15.75
C CYS A 27 -27.91 0.40 -14.55
N VAL A 28 -28.33 -0.85 -14.36
CA VAL A 28 -27.82 -1.74 -13.30
C VAL A 28 -26.33 -2.02 -13.44
N LYS A 29 -25.80 -2.20 -14.67
CA LYS A 29 -24.35 -2.35 -14.90
C LYS A 29 -23.56 -1.07 -14.59
N LYS A 30 -24.16 0.11 -14.82
CA LYS A 30 -23.57 1.41 -14.48
C LYS A 30 -23.69 1.75 -12.98
N LEU A 31 -24.72 1.23 -12.30
CA LEU A 31 -24.97 1.43 -10.87
C LEU A 31 -24.26 0.41 -9.95
N GLY A 32 -23.93 -0.79 -10.45
CA GLY A 32 -23.11 -1.75 -9.69
C GLY A 32 -21.73 -1.16 -9.42
N GLU A 33 -21.20 -1.34 -8.19
CA GLU A 33 -19.87 -0.85 -7.81
C GLU A 33 -18.85 -1.16 -8.91
N ASN A 34 -18.32 -0.10 -9.53
CA ASN A 34 -17.43 -0.22 -10.67
C ASN A 34 -16.26 -1.13 -10.27
N GLU A 35 -16.08 -2.26 -10.94
CA GLU A 35 -14.99 -3.22 -10.65
C GLU A 35 -13.63 -2.50 -10.62
N GLU A 36 -13.48 -1.44 -11.40
CA GLU A 36 -12.32 -0.54 -11.42
C GLU A 36 -12.13 0.22 -10.10
N LEU A 37 -13.21 0.67 -9.45
CA LEU A 37 -13.17 1.32 -8.13
C LEU A 37 -12.76 0.35 -7.03
N ASN A 38 -13.33 -0.86 -7.06
CA ASN A 38 -12.99 -1.90 -6.10
C ASN A 38 -11.56 -2.40 -6.30
N ALA A 39 -11.11 -2.55 -7.55
CA ALA A 39 -9.72 -2.86 -7.88
C ALA A 39 -8.77 -1.76 -7.38
N ALA A 40 -9.05 -0.50 -7.66
CA ALA A 40 -8.22 0.63 -7.22
C ALA A 40 -8.13 0.74 -5.68
N ARG A 41 -9.23 0.48 -4.97
CA ARG A 41 -9.23 0.40 -3.49
C ARG A 41 -8.38 -0.76 -2.98
N SER A 42 -8.49 -1.92 -3.61
CA SER A 42 -7.70 -3.10 -3.26
C SER A 42 -6.20 -2.87 -3.50
N GLU A 43 -5.84 -2.23 -4.60
CA GLU A 43 -4.44 -1.86 -4.90
C GLU A 43 -3.88 -0.89 -3.86
N LEU A 44 -4.63 0.15 -3.51
CA LEU A 44 -4.22 1.11 -2.47
C LEU A 44 -4.05 0.42 -1.11
N ALA A 45 -4.97 -0.49 -0.74
CA ALA A 45 -4.83 -1.29 0.48
C ALA A 45 -3.56 -2.16 0.46
N SER A 46 -3.22 -2.77 -0.68
CA SER A 46 -1.99 -3.55 -0.83
C SER A 46 -0.74 -2.68 -0.67
N VAL A 47 -0.73 -1.48 -1.25
CA VAL A 47 0.38 -0.53 -1.13
C VAL A 47 0.54 -0.06 0.32
N HIS A 48 -0.57 0.22 1.00
CA HIS A 48 -0.54 0.59 2.42
C HIS A 48 0.01 -0.54 3.31
N ASN A 49 -0.35 -1.80 3.03
CA ASN A 49 0.21 -2.95 3.73
C ASN A 49 1.73 -3.07 3.53
N LYS A 50 2.19 -2.93 2.28
CA LYS A 50 3.63 -2.95 1.94
C LYS A 50 4.39 -1.82 2.65
N LEU A 51 3.80 -0.62 2.71
CA LEU A 51 4.37 0.52 3.43
C LEU A 51 4.53 0.20 4.92
N ASN A 52 3.50 -0.38 5.54
CA ASN A 52 3.53 -0.75 6.96
C ASN A 52 4.58 -1.83 7.26
N GLU A 53 4.74 -2.82 6.38
CA GLU A 53 5.79 -3.84 6.49
C GLU A 53 7.19 -3.22 6.42
N LEU A 54 7.43 -2.31 5.46
CA LEU A 54 8.70 -1.62 5.33
C LEU A 54 9.01 -0.74 6.55
N LYS A 55 8.01 -0.02 7.08
CA LYS A 55 8.16 0.80 8.29
C LYS A 55 8.50 -0.03 9.52
N LYS A 56 7.88 -1.21 9.67
CA LYS A 56 8.26 -2.18 10.73
C LYS A 56 9.70 -2.66 10.56
N LYS A 57 10.08 -3.02 9.33
CA LYS A 57 11.45 -3.46 9.03
C LYS A 57 12.48 -2.36 9.37
N GLN A 58 12.18 -1.11 9.01
CA GLN A 58 13.03 0.04 9.36
C GLN A 58 13.21 0.13 10.88
N GLN A 59 12.12 0.06 11.64
CA GLN A 59 12.15 0.12 13.10
C GLN A 59 12.97 -1.02 13.72
N GLU A 60 12.86 -2.24 13.19
CA GLU A 60 13.66 -3.39 13.64
C GLU A 60 15.16 -3.17 13.39
N ILE A 61 15.53 -2.62 12.24
CA ILE A 61 16.92 -2.28 11.92
C ILE A 61 17.43 -1.19 12.86
N ASP A 62 16.65 -0.13 13.09
CA ASP A 62 17.03 0.97 13.97
C ASP A 62 17.29 0.49 15.41
N TRP A 63 16.44 -0.42 15.91
CA TRP A 63 16.69 -1.07 17.21
C TRP A 63 17.94 -1.93 17.23
N ALA A 64 18.25 -2.64 16.15
CA ALA A 64 19.48 -3.41 16.04
C ALA A 64 20.72 -2.49 16.03
N ILE A 65 20.65 -1.35 15.35
CA ILE A 65 21.71 -0.32 15.37
C ILE A 65 21.91 0.20 16.79
N ASP A 66 20.84 0.55 17.50
CA ASP A 66 20.90 1.05 18.89
C ASP A 66 21.54 0.03 19.84
N ASP A 67 21.18 -1.26 19.73
CA ASP A 67 21.76 -2.33 20.55
C ASP A 67 23.26 -2.52 20.25
N ILE A 68 23.65 -2.50 18.98
CA ILE A 68 25.08 -2.57 18.59
C ILE A 68 25.82 -1.35 19.12
N GLN A 69 25.25 -0.16 19.03
CA GLN A 69 25.86 1.09 19.51
C GLN A 69 26.03 1.08 21.03
N ALA A 70 25.07 0.54 21.77
CA ALA A 70 25.19 0.34 23.22
C ALA A 70 26.33 -0.64 23.57
N LYS A 71 26.47 -1.74 22.82
CA LYS A 71 27.58 -2.71 23.00
C LYS A 71 28.94 -2.08 22.70
N ILE A 72 29.06 -1.35 21.60
CA ILE A 72 30.29 -0.62 21.24
C ILE A 72 30.67 0.36 22.36
N LYS A 73 29.70 1.14 22.86
CA LYS A 73 29.93 2.10 23.94
C LYS A 73 30.47 1.40 25.19
N LYS A 74 29.83 0.32 25.63
CA LYS A 74 30.26 -0.45 26.79
C LYS A 74 31.68 -1.02 26.61
N ALA A 75 31.97 -1.59 25.45
CA ALA A 75 33.29 -2.15 25.15
C ALA A 75 34.39 -1.08 25.14
N ASN A 76 34.09 0.11 24.59
CA ASN A 76 35.00 1.26 24.65
C ASN A 76 35.21 1.76 26.08
N ASP A 77 34.14 1.89 26.87
CA ASP A 77 34.25 2.30 28.28
C ASP A 77 35.15 1.32 29.06
N ASP A 78 35.01 0.02 28.83
CA ASP A 78 35.86 -1.00 29.47
C ASP A 78 37.32 -0.91 28.99
N LEU A 79 37.57 -0.79 27.68
CA LEU A 79 38.89 -0.60 27.08
C LEU A 79 39.64 0.61 27.65
N TYR A 80 38.94 1.73 27.81
CA TYR A 80 39.53 2.99 28.28
C TYR A 80 39.48 3.17 29.81
N SER A 81 38.76 2.33 30.54
CA SER A 81 38.69 2.40 32.01
C SER A 81 40.01 2.08 32.73
N GLY A 82 40.99 1.50 32.03
CA GLY A 82 42.26 1.05 32.61
C GLY A 82 42.13 -0.10 33.62
N ARG A 83 40.93 -0.68 33.78
CA ARG A 83 40.67 -1.83 34.67
C ARG A 83 41.24 -3.13 34.10
N ILE A 84 41.21 -3.29 32.78
CA ILE A 84 41.77 -4.46 32.09
C ILE A 84 43.26 -4.21 31.83
N LYS A 85 44.11 -5.03 32.46
CA LYS A 85 45.57 -4.91 32.38
C LYS A 85 46.22 -5.97 31.50
N ASN A 86 45.46 -7.00 31.10
CA ASN A 86 45.95 -8.09 30.27
C ASN A 86 46.02 -7.65 28.80
N PRO A 87 47.20 -7.58 28.18
CA PRO A 87 47.34 -7.14 26.79
C PRO A 87 46.52 -7.96 25.80
N LYS A 88 46.39 -9.27 26.03
CA LYS A 88 45.62 -10.15 25.14
C LYS A 88 44.11 -9.86 25.19
N GLU A 89 43.58 -9.57 26.38
CA GLU A 89 42.17 -9.19 26.57
C GLU A 89 41.87 -7.83 25.92
N LEU A 90 42.79 -6.87 26.04
CA LEU A 90 42.68 -5.57 25.36
C LEU A 90 42.63 -5.73 23.84
N THR A 91 43.54 -6.54 23.26
CA THR A 91 43.54 -6.79 21.81
C THR A 91 42.24 -7.48 21.35
N ASN A 92 41.73 -8.43 22.14
CA ASN A 92 40.47 -9.11 21.83
C ASN A 92 39.29 -8.12 21.84
N MET A 93 39.18 -7.26 22.85
CA MET A 93 38.13 -6.25 22.92
C MET A 93 38.23 -5.21 21.78
N GLN A 94 39.45 -4.80 21.41
CA GLN A 94 39.64 -3.92 20.24
C GLN A 94 39.15 -4.57 18.95
N GLN A 95 39.38 -5.88 18.78
CA GLN A 95 38.90 -6.62 17.62
C GLN A 95 37.38 -6.78 17.64
N GLU A 96 36.79 -7.00 18.81
CA GLU A 96 35.34 -7.05 19.01
C GLU A 96 34.68 -5.71 18.64
N VAL A 97 35.22 -4.58 19.13
CA VAL A 97 34.73 -3.24 18.76
C VAL A 97 34.76 -3.03 17.25
N LYS A 98 35.88 -3.36 16.58
CA LYS A 98 35.96 -3.25 15.11
C LYS A 98 34.92 -4.11 14.39
N THR A 99 34.65 -5.30 14.92
CA THR A 99 33.64 -6.21 14.35
C THR A 99 32.24 -5.62 14.51
N LEU A 100 31.92 -5.11 15.69
CA LEU A 100 30.64 -4.45 15.98
C LEU A 100 30.46 -3.17 15.14
N GLU A 101 31.51 -2.37 14.94
CA GLU A 101 31.47 -1.19 14.07
C GLU A 101 31.17 -1.56 12.62
N SER A 102 31.79 -2.64 12.12
CA SER A 102 31.50 -3.14 10.77
C SER A 102 30.05 -3.63 10.65
N GLN A 103 29.52 -4.31 11.68
CA GLN A 103 28.13 -4.75 11.72
C GLN A 103 27.17 -3.56 11.78
N ARG A 104 27.45 -2.54 12.60
CA ARG A 104 26.66 -1.32 12.69
C ARG A 104 26.57 -0.64 11.33
N LYS A 105 27.70 -0.48 10.64
CA LYS A 105 27.74 0.12 9.31
C LYS A 105 26.89 -0.65 8.31
N GLN A 106 26.95 -1.98 8.34
CA GLN A 106 26.12 -2.80 7.46
C GLN A 106 24.62 -2.61 7.73
N GLN A 107 24.21 -2.49 9.00
CA GLN A 107 22.83 -2.21 9.37
C GLN A 107 22.40 -0.79 8.98
N GLU A 108 23.28 0.21 9.12
CA GLU A 108 23.05 1.58 8.66
C GLU A 108 22.83 1.62 7.13
N ASP A 109 23.66 0.89 6.36
CA ASP A 109 23.52 0.76 4.90
C ASP A 109 22.18 0.07 4.52
N GLU A 110 21.76 -0.96 5.28
CA GLU A 110 20.45 -1.60 5.09
C GLU A 110 19.29 -0.65 5.42
N SER A 111 19.38 0.12 6.51
CA SER A 111 18.36 1.10 6.91
C SER A 111 18.15 2.13 5.80
N LEU A 112 19.24 2.68 5.23
CA LEU A 112 19.17 3.61 4.09
C LEU A 112 18.49 2.98 2.87
N GLY A 113 18.77 1.70 2.59
CA GLY A 113 18.12 0.95 1.52
C GLY A 113 16.61 0.79 1.74
N VAL A 114 16.18 0.52 2.98
CA VAL A 114 14.76 0.43 3.34
C VAL A 114 14.09 1.81 3.26
N MET A 115 14.75 2.88 3.71
CA MET A 115 14.24 4.25 3.59
C MET A 115 13.94 4.62 2.13
N THR A 116 14.85 4.29 1.21
CA THR A 116 14.64 4.55 -0.23
C THR A 116 13.43 3.77 -0.78
N GLN A 117 13.21 2.53 -0.30
CA GLN A 117 12.04 1.74 -0.68
C GLN A 117 10.75 2.34 -0.12
N ILE A 118 10.76 2.84 1.13
CA ILE A 118 9.62 3.53 1.73
C ILE A 118 9.25 4.76 0.88
N GLU A 119 10.22 5.61 0.54
CA GLU A 119 9.97 6.81 -0.29
C GLU A 119 9.34 6.45 -1.65
N THR A 120 9.80 5.36 -2.27
CA THR A 120 9.24 4.87 -3.53
C THR A 120 7.78 4.44 -3.36
N VAL A 121 7.47 3.69 -2.31
CA VAL A 121 6.11 3.21 -2.02
C VAL A 121 5.18 4.35 -1.59
N GLU A 122 5.67 5.36 -0.87
CA GLU A 122 4.88 6.56 -0.53
C GLU A 122 4.53 7.37 -1.79
N ALA A 123 5.43 7.45 -2.77
CA ALA A 123 5.13 8.06 -4.06
C ALA A 123 4.06 7.27 -4.84
N GLU A 124 4.12 5.93 -4.81
CA GLU A 124 3.10 5.04 -5.38
C GLU A 124 1.74 5.23 -4.71
N GLU A 125 1.69 5.25 -3.36
CA GLU A 125 0.48 5.46 -2.55
C GLU A 125 -0.17 6.81 -2.88
N SER A 126 0.63 7.88 -2.97
CA SER A 126 0.15 9.21 -3.34
C SER A 126 -0.49 9.22 -4.73
N LYS A 127 0.17 8.59 -5.72
CA LYS A 127 -0.34 8.49 -7.09
C LYS A 127 -1.65 7.70 -7.15
N GLN A 128 -1.73 6.54 -6.48
CA GLN A 128 -2.94 5.73 -6.42
C GLN A 128 -4.07 6.44 -5.68
N THR A 129 -3.78 7.16 -4.60
CA THR A 129 -4.76 7.96 -3.87
C THR A 129 -5.37 9.06 -4.75
N ILE A 130 -4.54 9.73 -5.56
CA ILE A 130 -5.03 10.72 -6.53
C ILE A 130 -5.93 10.06 -7.58
N SER A 131 -5.49 8.93 -8.15
CA SER A 131 -6.27 8.19 -9.15
C SER A 131 -7.60 7.67 -8.61
N LEU A 132 -7.61 7.19 -7.36
CA LEU A 132 -8.83 6.74 -6.71
C LEU A 132 -9.80 7.92 -6.54
N LYS A 133 -9.32 9.07 -6.08
CA LYS A 133 -10.15 10.27 -5.89
C LYS A 133 -10.75 10.78 -7.20
N SER A 134 -10.01 10.73 -8.31
CA SER A 134 -10.57 11.09 -9.62
C SER A 134 -11.65 10.11 -10.05
N LEU A 135 -11.40 8.80 -9.90
CA LEU A 135 -12.36 7.76 -10.27
C LEU A 135 -13.64 7.82 -9.40
N GLU A 136 -13.51 8.07 -8.10
CA GLU A 136 -14.65 8.29 -7.20
C GLU A 136 -15.46 9.53 -7.58
N SER A 137 -14.79 10.60 -8.03
CA SER A 137 -15.44 11.84 -8.46
C SER A 137 -16.21 11.65 -9.77
N GLU A 138 -15.62 10.97 -10.74
CA GLU A 138 -16.26 10.61 -12.01
C GLU A 138 -17.46 9.70 -11.78
N TRP A 139 -17.28 8.63 -11.00
CA TRP A 139 -18.36 7.72 -10.66
C TRP A 139 -19.53 8.43 -9.96
N ARG A 140 -19.25 9.34 -9.01
CA ARG A 140 -20.30 10.15 -8.35
C ARG A 140 -21.05 11.04 -9.33
N LYS A 141 -20.37 11.65 -10.31
CA LYS A 141 -21.01 12.50 -11.33
C LYS A 141 -21.89 11.69 -12.26
N GLU A 142 -21.40 10.55 -12.75
CA GLU A 142 -22.17 9.65 -13.61
C GLU A 142 -23.39 9.10 -12.88
N HIS A 143 -23.23 8.70 -11.61
CA HIS A 143 -24.33 8.21 -10.79
C HIS A 143 -25.36 9.29 -10.48
N ALA A 144 -24.94 10.55 -10.26
CA ALA A 144 -25.87 11.66 -10.08
C ALA A 144 -26.67 11.96 -11.36
N ALA A 145 -26.02 11.94 -12.53
CA ALA A 145 -26.70 12.15 -13.82
C ALA A 145 -27.72 11.04 -14.14
N LEU A 146 -27.41 9.78 -13.80
CA LEU A 146 -28.33 8.65 -13.97
C LEU A 146 -29.55 8.72 -13.05
N ILE A 147 -29.43 9.30 -11.86
CA ILE A 147 -30.57 9.52 -10.96
C ILE A 147 -31.45 10.67 -11.45
N GLU A 148 -30.88 11.69 -12.09
CA GLU A 148 -31.62 12.86 -12.59
C GLU A 148 -32.35 12.58 -13.91
N GLU A 149 -31.89 11.61 -14.71
CA GLU A 149 -32.56 11.12 -15.93
C GLU A 149 -33.66 10.06 -15.68
N ALA A 150 -33.76 9.48 -14.46
CA ALA A 150 -34.72 8.43 -14.10
C ALA A 150 -36.00 8.99 -13.45
#